data_AF-X0UEA3-F1
#
_entry.id   AF-X0UEA3-F1
#
_cell.length_a   1.000
_cell.length_b   1.000
_cell.length_c   1.000
_cell.angle_alpha   90.00
_cell.angle_beta   90.00
_cell.angle_gamma   90.00
#
_symmetry.space_group_name_H-M   'P 1'
#
loop_
_entity.id
_entity.type
_entity.pdbx_description
1 polymer ?
#
loop_
_entity_poly.entity_id
_entity_poly.type
_entity_poly.pdbx_seq_one_letter_code
_entity_poly.pdbx_strand_id
1 'polypeptide(L)'
;VDPSPTKKDEEKIWKFFDCKCAYCGKPLRKLQKEGHIDHLFPAALGGPNHISNRVLSCATCNEAEKLDTAWQEFILRKNQDPEVARTRIARIREWQKLNGEPLLDKNKLREIERLSESAIGYYDTKVEKARRLRYS
;
A
#
# COMPACT_ATOMS: atom_id res chain seq x y z
N VAL A 1 11.77 13.96 -0.01
CA VAL A 1 11.14 12.71 0.47
C VAL A 1 10.09 13.12 1.48
N ASP A 2 8.84 12.73 1.31
CA ASP A 2 7.80 13.05 2.29
C ASP A 2 8.18 12.44 3.64
N PRO A 3 8.09 13.18 4.76
CA PRO A 3 8.42 12.64 6.06
C PRO A 3 7.41 11.57 6.47
N SER A 4 7.87 10.56 7.20
CA SER A 4 6.99 9.60 7.86
C SER A 4 6.03 10.32 8.83
N PRO A 5 4.85 9.75 9.11
CA PRO A 5 3.88 10.33 10.05
C PRO A 5 4.51 10.71 11.38
N THR A 6 4.13 11.87 11.91
CA THR A 6 4.54 12.28 13.26
C THR A 6 3.74 11.51 14.32
N LYS A 7 4.15 11.54 15.59
CA LYS A 7 3.35 10.98 16.70
C LYS A 7 1.91 11.52 16.74
N LYS A 8 1.73 12.80 16.41
CA LYS A 8 0.41 13.43 16.32
C LYS A 8 -0.42 12.83 15.19
N ASP A 9 0.22 12.46 14.08
CA ASP A 9 -0.46 11.81 12.97
C ASP A 9 -0.80 10.35 13.28
N GLU A 10 0.09 9.63 13.97
CA GLU A 10 -0.22 8.30 14.50
C GLU A 10 -1.45 8.36 15.43
N GLU A 11 -1.52 9.34 16.33
CA GLU A 11 -2.69 9.53 17.20
C GLU A 11 -3.98 9.79 16.41
N LYS A 12 -3.93 10.61 15.35
CA LYS A 12 -5.08 10.81 14.46
C LYS A 12 -5.51 9.51 13.79
N ILE A 13 -4.55 8.72 13.30
CA ILE A 13 -4.81 7.42 12.66
C ILE A 13 -5.50 6.48 13.66
N TRP A 14 -4.92 6.32 14.86
CA TRP A 14 -5.50 5.49 15.92
C TRP A 14 -6.93 5.90 16.27
N LYS A 15 -7.17 7.21 16.43
CA LYS A 15 -8.49 7.74 16.76
C LYS A 15 -9.50 7.54 15.62
N PHE A 16 -9.10 7.78 14.38
CA PHE A 16 -10.00 7.66 13.23
C PHE A 16 -10.47 6.22 12.99
N PHE A 17 -9.59 5.25 13.19
CA PHE A 17 -9.89 3.82 13.03
C PHE A 17 -10.44 3.16 14.30
N ASP A 18 -10.82 3.95 15.31
CA ASP A 18 -11.48 3.45 16.54
C ASP A 18 -10.69 2.32 17.22
N CYS A 19 -9.37 2.45 17.26
CA CYS A 19 -8.46 1.43 17.79
C CYS A 19 -8.70 0.03 17.18
N LYS A 20 -9.16 -0.06 15.94
CA LYS A 20 -9.41 -1.32 15.23
C LYS A 20 -8.57 -1.39 13.97
N CYS A 21 -8.17 -2.61 13.60
CA CYS A 21 -7.52 -2.86 12.32
C CYS A 21 -8.43 -2.42 11.17
N ALA A 22 -7.94 -1.55 10.31
CA ALA A 22 -8.67 -1.04 9.15
C ALA A 22 -9.06 -2.17 8.18
N TYR A 23 -8.28 -3.26 8.15
CA TYR A 23 -8.48 -4.36 7.21
C TYR A 23 -9.48 -5.42 7.70
N CYS A 24 -9.38 -5.85 8.96
CA CYS A 24 -10.19 -6.96 9.50
C CYS A 24 -11.10 -6.56 10.66
N GLY A 25 -10.95 -5.34 11.21
CA GLY A 25 -11.75 -4.84 12.33
C GLY A 25 -11.36 -5.37 13.71
N LYS A 26 -10.30 -6.18 13.82
CA LYS A 26 -9.78 -6.65 15.11
C LYS A 26 -9.49 -5.45 16.02
N PRO A 27 -10.04 -5.39 17.26
CA PRO A 27 -9.66 -4.38 18.25
C PRO A 27 -8.18 -4.50 18.63
N LEU A 28 -7.50 -3.37 18.79
CA LEU A 28 -6.07 -3.26 19.02
C LEU A 28 -5.80 -2.41 20.25
N ARG A 29 -4.90 -2.88 21.11
CA ARG A 29 -4.48 -2.14 22.30
C ARG A 29 -3.18 -1.40 22.04
N LYS A 30 -3.24 -0.07 22.05
CA LYS A 30 -2.07 0.80 21.84
C LYS A 30 -0.94 0.52 22.83
N LEU A 31 -1.26 0.32 24.13
CA LEU A 31 -0.27 0.03 25.17
C LEU A 31 0.43 -1.33 24.99
N GLN A 32 -0.21 -2.29 24.31
CA GLN A 32 0.36 -3.60 24.05
C GLN A 32 1.03 -3.70 22.68
N LYS A 33 1.15 -2.57 21.96
CA LYS A 33 1.76 -2.48 20.62
C LYS A 33 1.15 -3.45 19.60
N GLU A 34 -0.15 -3.73 19.70
CA GLU A 34 -0.85 -4.63 18.79
C GLU A 34 -1.19 -3.98 17.44
N GLY A 35 -1.08 -2.65 17.36
CA GLY A 35 -1.39 -1.86 16.18
C GLY A 35 -0.16 -1.28 15.52
N HIS A 36 -0.17 -1.31 14.20
CA HIS A 36 0.90 -0.86 13.31
C HIS A 36 0.34 0.20 12.36
N ILE A 37 1.19 1.14 11.94
CA ILE A 37 0.85 2.18 10.99
C ILE A 37 1.31 1.74 9.61
N ASP A 38 0.42 1.11 8.86
CA ASP A 38 0.72 0.45 7.58
C ASP A 38 0.48 1.38 6.38
N HIS A 39 1.22 1.14 5.30
CA HIS A 39 1.05 1.75 4.00
C HIS A 39 -0.04 1.05 3.18
N LEU A 40 -1.05 1.80 2.74
CA LEU A 40 -2.05 1.27 1.80
C LEU A 40 -1.40 0.87 0.47
N PHE A 41 -0.58 1.76 -0.09
CA PHE A 41 0.30 1.49 -1.21
C PHE A 41 1.74 1.32 -0.67
N PRO A 42 2.35 0.12 -0.79
CA PRO A 42 3.61 -0.22 -0.13
C PRO A 42 4.75 0.74 -0.45
N ALA A 43 5.60 1.01 0.56
CA ALA A 43 6.80 1.82 0.37
C ALA A 43 7.75 1.22 -0.69
N ALA A 44 7.87 -0.11 -0.74
CA ALA A 44 8.70 -0.83 -1.71
C ALA A 44 8.29 -0.58 -3.16
N LEU A 45 7.01 -0.27 -3.40
CA LEU A 45 6.45 0.06 -4.72
C LEU A 45 6.38 1.58 -4.97
N GLY A 46 7.07 2.38 -4.17
CA GLY A 46 7.10 3.84 -4.29
C GLY A 46 5.94 4.55 -3.60
N GLY A 47 5.30 3.91 -2.62
CA GLY A 47 4.17 4.50 -1.93
C GLY A 47 4.52 5.69 -1.03
N PRO A 48 3.73 6.78 -1.07
CA PRO A 48 4.07 8.02 -0.40
C PRO A 48 4.01 7.87 1.12
N ASN A 49 4.77 8.72 1.83
CA ASN A 49 4.73 8.76 3.29
C ASN A 49 3.58 9.58 3.87
N HIS A 50 2.81 10.22 2.99
CA HIS A 50 1.66 11.02 3.34
C HIS A 50 0.64 10.26 4.20
N ILE A 51 0.03 10.96 5.14
CA ILE A 51 -0.86 10.37 6.16
C ILE A 51 -2.09 9.66 5.55
N SER A 52 -2.58 10.11 4.40
CA SER A 52 -3.69 9.45 3.69
C SER A 52 -3.29 8.10 3.08
N ASN A 53 -2.00 7.81 2.91
CA ASN A 53 -1.50 6.47 2.57
C ASN A 53 -1.24 5.62 3.82
N ARG A 54 -1.70 6.03 5.01
CA ARG A 54 -1.46 5.32 6.28
C ARG A 54 -2.73 4.91 6.97
N VAL A 55 -2.77 3.68 7.47
CA VAL A 55 -3.89 3.13 8.23
C VAL A 55 -3.44 2.35 9.45
N LEU A 56 -4.35 2.16 10.40
CA LEU A 56 -4.10 1.29 11.55
C LEU A 56 -4.32 -0.17 11.14
N SER A 57 -3.36 -1.04 11.43
CA SER A 57 -3.43 -2.47 11.09
C SER A 57 -2.95 -3.34 12.26
N CYS A 58 -3.37 -4.60 12.29
CA CYS A 58 -2.78 -5.60 13.20
C CYS A 58 -1.56 -6.27 12.54
N ALA A 59 -0.65 -6.82 13.35
CA ALA A 59 0.53 -7.55 12.86
C ALA A 59 0.19 -8.62 11.82
N THR A 60 -0.84 -9.45 12.06
CA THR A 60 -1.23 -10.53 11.13
C THR A 60 -1.59 -10.00 9.75
N CYS A 61 -2.42 -8.95 9.68
CA CYS A 61 -2.83 -8.41 8.40
C CYS A 61 -1.68 -7.66 7.71
N ASN A 62 -0.90 -6.89 8.46
CA ASN A 62 0.20 -6.09 7.96
C ASN A 62 1.38 -6.95 7.46
N GLU A 63 1.89 -7.82 8.33
CA GLU A 63 3.21 -8.45 8.17
C GLU A 63 3.13 -9.87 7.57
N ALA A 64 1.96 -10.50 7.56
CA ALA A 64 1.81 -11.88 7.08
C ALA A 64 0.86 -12.04 5.88
N GLU A 65 -0.21 -11.25 5.80
CA GLU A 65 -1.31 -11.56 4.85
C GLU A 65 -1.48 -10.55 3.71
N LYS A 66 -1.36 -9.24 3.96
CA LYS A 66 -1.51 -8.21 2.92
C LYS A 66 -0.22 -8.10 2.10
N LEU A 67 0.91 -7.86 2.78
CA LEU A 67 2.21 -7.60 2.16
C LEU A 67 2.06 -6.50 1.07
N ASP A 68 2.55 -6.79 -0.14
CA ASP A 68 2.54 -5.86 -1.27
C ASP A 68 1.23 -5.88 -2.08
N THR A 69 0.24 -6.68 -1.67
CA THR A 69 -1.05 -6.79 -2.36
C THR A 69 -1.84 -5.49 -2.25
N ALA A 70 -2.61 -5.18 -3.30
CA ALA A 70 -3.57 -4.08 -3.28
C ALA A 70 -4.54 -4.21 -2.09
N TRP A 71 -4.63 -3.15 -1.29
CA TRP A 71 -5.36 -3.19 -0.02
C TRP A 71 -6.87 -3.46 -0.21
N GLN A 72 -7.47 -3.03 -1.33
CA GLN A 72 -8.88 -3.30 -1.63
C GLN A 72 -9.13 -4.79 -1.84
N GLU A 73 -8.29 -5.44 -2.66
CA GLU A 73 -8.37 -6.88 -2.92
C GLU A 73 -8.13 -7.68 -1.64
N PHE A 74 -7.16 -7.23 -0.83
CA PHE A 74 -6.91 -7.82 0.47
C PHE A 74 -8.14 -7.75 1.39
N ILE A 75 -8.81 -6.60 1.49
CA ILE A 75 -10.02 -6.45 2.32
C ILE A 75 -11.14 -7.37 1.82
N LEU A 76 -11.36 -7.44 0.50
CA LEU A 76 -12.38 -8.31 -0.09
C LEU A 76 -12.12 -9.78 0.23
N ARG A 77 -10.86 -10.24 0.18
CA ARG A 77 -10.46 -11.60 0.55
C ARG A 77 -10.52 -11.84 2.06
N LYS A 78 -10.17 -10.85 2.87
CA LYS A 78 -10.03 -10.99 4.32
C LYS A 78 -11.36 -11.06 5.06
N ASN A 79 -12.41 -10.45 4.51
CA ASN A 79 -13.72 -10.35 5.14
C ASN A 79 -14.72 -11.21 4.37
N GLN A 80 -15.29 -12.23 5.02
CA GLN A 80 -16.24 -13.16 4.40
C GLN A 80 -17.55 -12.47 3.99
N ASP A 81 -17.98 -11.47 4.75
CA ASP A 81 -19.16 -10.66 4.44
C ASP A 81 -18.78 -9.50 3.51
N PRO A 82 -19.33 -9.45 2.27
CA PRO A 82 -19.07 -8.37 1.32
C PRO A 82 -19.49 -6.99 1.83
N GLU A 83 -20.51 -6.88 2.68
CA GLU A 83 -20.94 -5.58 3.23
C GLU A 83 -19.95 -5.05 4.26
N VAL A 84 -19.38 -5.94 5.07
CA VAL A 84 -18.28 -5.59 5.98
C VAL A 84 -17.06 -5.12 5.18
N ALA A 85 -16.71 -5.84 4.10
CA ALA A 85 -15.61 -5.44 3.22
C ALA A 85 -15.85 -4.05 2.60
N ARG A 86 -17.05 -3.81 2.07
CA ARG A 86 -17.47 -2.50 1.51
C ARG A 86 -17.37 -1.38 2.55
N THR A 87 -17.87 -1.62 3.76
CA THR A 87 -17.82 -0.64 4.85
C THR A 87 -16.38 -0.27 5.21
N ARG A 88 -15.47 -1.25 5.26
CA ARG A 88 -14.04 -1.00 5.54
C ARG A 88 -13.37 -0.21 4.42
N ILE A 89 -13.65 -0.56 3.17
CA ILE A 89 -13.14 0.16 2.01
C ILE A 89 -13.63 1.60 2.01
N ALA A 90 -14.92 1.82 2.27
CA ALA A 90 -15.50 3.15 2.37
C ALA A 90 -14.83 3.98 3.47
N ARG A 91 -14.56 3.37 4.63
CA ARG A 91 -13.89 4.05 5.74
C ARG A 91 -12.46 4.48 5.41
N ILE A 92 -11.70 3.66 4.68
CA ILE A 92 -10.36 4.03 4.20
C ILE A 92 -10.44 5.14 3.14
N ARG A 93 -11.41 5.11 2.23
CA ARG A 93 -11.61 6.20 1.26
C ARG A 93 -11.98 7.52 1.93
N GLU A 94 -12.81 7.47 2.97
CA GLU A 94 -13.13 8.65 3.78
C GLU A 94 -11.87 9.22 4.45
N TRP A 95 -11.02 8.35 5.02
CA TRP A 95 -9.71 8.75 5.57
C TRP A 95 -8.85 9.47 4.54
N GLN A 96 -8.77 8.92 3.33
CA GLN A 96 -8.02 9.51 2.23
C GLN A 96 -8.55 10.89 1.86
N LYS A 97 -9.88 11.01 1.69
CA LYS A 97 -10.55 12.28 1.35
C LYS A 97 -10.31 13.35 2.42
N LEU A 98 -10.43 13.02 3.70
CA LEU A 98 -10.27 13.97 4.80
C LEU A 98 -8.86 14.51 4.95
N ASN A 99 -7.85 13.72 4.55
CA ASN A 99 -6.45 14.11 4.70
C ASN A 99 -5.83 14.62 3.40
N GLY A 100 -6.61 14.72 2.32
CA GLY A 100 -6.08 14.93 0.97
C GLY A 100 -5.52 13.61 0.42
N GLU A 101 -6.13 13.07 -0.63
CA GLU A 101 -5.58 11.92 -1.33
C GLU A 101 -4.12 12.22 -1.68
N PRO A 102 -3.18 11.29 -1.43
CA PRO A 102 -1.85 11.51 -1.92
C PRO A 102 -1.96 11.53 -3.44
N LEU A 103 -1.55 12.63 -4.07
CA LEU A 103 -1.25 12.61 -5.49
C LEU A 103 -0.09 11.63 -5.65
N LEU A 104 -0.40 10.35 -5.91
CA LEU A 104 0.53 9.48 -6.61
C LEU A 104 0.95 10.30 -7.82
N ASP A 105 2.22 10.70 -7.87
CA ASP A 105 2.75 11.48 -8.97
C ASP A 105 2.68 10.59 -10.21
N LYS A 106 1.53 10.67 -10.91
CA LYS A 106 1.20 9.82 -12.05
C LYS A 106 2.26 9.96 -13.15
N ASN A 107 2.96 11.10 -13.19
CA ASN A 107 4.05 11.31 -14.12
C ASN A 107 5.27 10.49 -13.71
N LYS A 108 5.64 10.44 -12.42
CA LYS A 108 6.72 9.57 -11.95
C LYS A 108 6.41 8.09 -12.13
N LEU A 109 5.16 7.67 -11.89
CA LEU A 109 4.76 6.27 -12.14
C LEU A 109 4.88 5.90 -13.62
N ARG A 110 4.37 6.74 -14.52
CA ARG A 110 4.52 6.54 -15.98
C ARG A 110 5.98 6.56 -16.41
N GLU A 111 6.80 7.42 -15.82
CA GLU A 111 8.23 7.49 -16.11
C GLU A 111 8.94 6.20 -15.67
N ILE A 112 8.62 5.67 -14.48
CA ILE A 112 9.15 4.38 -13.98
C ILE A 112 8.74 3.23 -14.89
N GLU A 113 7.47 3.19 -15.31
CA GLU A 113 6.93 2.16 -16.21
C GLU A 113 7.63 2.21 -17.57
N ARG A 114 7.76 3.41 -18.16
CA ARG A 114 8.49 3.65 -19.41
C ARG A 114 9.95 3.23 -19.32
N LEU A 115 10.64 3.56 -18.23
CA LEU A 115 12.03 3.15 -18.00
C LEU A 115 12.16 1.63 -17.86
N SER A 116 11.21 0.98 -17.20
CA SER A 116 11.18 -0.48 -17.02
C SER A 116 10.97 -1.22 -18.34
N GLU A 117 10.00 -0.78 -19.16
CA GLU A 117 9.76 -1.32 -20.50
C GLU A 117 10.99 -1.15 -21.40
N SER A 118 11.62 0.03 -21.36
CA SER A 118 12.84 0.30 -22.14
C SER A 118 14.00 -0.61 -21.72
N ALA A 119 14.14 -0.92 -20.43
CA ALA A 119 15.19 -1.80 -19.93
C ALA A 119 14.98 -3.26 -20.37
N ILE A 120 13.73 -3.74 -20.30
CA ILE A 120 13.36 -5.09 -20.78
C ILE A 120 13.63 -5.21 -22.28
N GLY A 121 13.14 -4.27 -23.09
CA GLY A 121 13.36 -4.31 -24.54
C GLY A 121 14.84 -4.25 -24.95
N TYR A 122 15.65 -3.46 -24.24
CA TYR A 122 17.09 -3.43 -24.45
C TYR A 122 17.74 -4.79 -24.12
N TYR A 123 17.36 -5.40 -22.99
CA TYR A 123 17.86 -6.71 -22.59
C TYR A 123 17.51 -7.78 -23.61
N ASP A 124 16.25 -7.86 -24.05
CA ASP A 124 15.78 -8.81 -25.06
C ASP A 124 16.56 -8.66 -26.37
N THR A 125 16.78 -7.43 -26.81
CA THR A 125 17.57 -7.14 -28.03
C THR A 125 19.00 -7.65 -27.91
N LYS A 126 19.64 -7.49 -26.74
CA LYS A 126 21.00 -8.01 -26.50
C LYS A 126 21.03 -9.53 -26.45
N VAL A 127 20.03 -10.16 -25.83
CA VAL A 127 19.88 -11.61 -25.79
C VAL A 127 19.69 -12.19 -27.20
N GLU A 128 18.84 -11.59 -28.03
CA GLU A 128 18.66 -12.02 -29.42
C GLU A 128 19.95 -11.88 -30.23
N LYS A 129 20.68 -10.78 -30.09
CA LYS A 129 21.95 -10.58 -30.78
C LYS A 129 22.98 -11.63 -30.37
N ALA A 130 23.07 -11.93 -29.07
CA ALA A 130 23.94 -12.99 -28.55
C ALA A 130 23.52 -14.38 -29.06
N ARG A 131 22.22 -14.67 -29.14
CA ARG A 131 21.71 -15.91 -29.73
C ARG A 131 22.08 -16.02 -31.20
N ARG A 132 21.90 -14.97 -32.00
CA ARG A 132 22.27 -14.97 -33.43
C ARG A 132 23.76 -15.25 -33.64
N LEU A 133 24.64 -14.66 -32.82
CA LEU A 133 26.09 -14.92 -32.87
C LEU A 133 26.47 -16.35 -32.44
N ARG A 134 25.64 -17.00 -31.61
CA ARG A 134 25.89 -18.36 -31.13
C ARG A 134 25.46 -19.44 -32.12
N TYR A 135 24.54 -19.10 -33.04
CA TYR A 135 24.00 -20.00 -34.06
C TYR A 135 24.39 -19.59 -35.49
N SER A 136 25.34 -18.66 -35.64
CA SER A 136 26.03 -18.30 -36.88
C SER A 136 27.35 -19.05 -36.99
#